data_AF-A0A9P9AV88-F1
#
_entry.id   AF-A0A9P9AV88-F1
#
_cell.length_a   1.000
_cell.length_b   1.000
_cell.length_c   1.000
_cell.angle_alpha   90.00
_cell.angle_beta   90.00
_cell.angle_gamma   90.00
#
_symmetry.space_group_name_H-M   'P 1'
#
loop_
_entity.id
_entity.type
_entity.pdbx_description
1 polymer ?
#
loop_
_entity_poly.entity_id
_entity_poly.type
_entity_poly.pdbx_seq_one_letter_code
_entity_poly.pdbx_strand_id
1 'polypeptide(L)'
;MDQPFIFEVKSGRRQFRFELSDTSSPDNWRTLDPNAIVICYDISQRLSLINMKRYWLPEVKKAFERIDTIPIIVLGLKRDLRSTKDPNGLIVPNEAYQVAQEMRADRYIECSAVTGELLQLAFEDLCKTAIAPLPGTMGSAGLMSIGCSVM
;
A
#
# COMPACT_ATOMS: atom_id res chain seq x y z
N MET A 1 1.88 0.41 -20.28
CA MET A 1 1.62 1.68 -19.57
C MET A 1 2.96 2.18 -19.11
N ASP A 2 3.25 3.47 -19.30
CA ASP A 2 4.50 4.06 -18.85
C ASP A 2 4.43 4.22 -17.32
N GLN A 3 5.30 3.50 -16.61
CA GLN A 3 5.46 3.57 -15.15
C GLN A 3 6.86 4.14 -14.85
N PRO A 4 7.06 4.83 -13.72
CA PRO A 4 6.14 5.02 -12.59
C PRO A 4 5.03 6.05 -12.84
N PHE A 5 3.92 5.92 -12.12
CA PHE A 5 2.89 6.95 -12.05
C PHE A 5 3.34 8.06 -11.09
N ILE A 6 3.44 9.30 -11.58
CA ILE A 6 3.98 10.42 -10.81
C ILE A 6 2.85 11.32 -10.30
N PHE A 7 2.87 11.63 -9.01
CA PHE A 7 1.94 12.56 -8.36
C PHE A 7 2.70 13.60 -7.55
N GLU A 8 2.28 14.85 -7.60
CA GLU A 8 2.82 15.92 -6.75
C GLU A 8 1.80 16.28 -5.67
N VAL A 9 2.20 16.17 -4.41
CA VAL A 9 1.33 16.42 -3.26
C VAL A 9 1.94 17.53 -2.40
N LYS A 10 1.11 18.53 -2.07
CA LYS A 10 1.47 19.57 -1.10
C LYS A 10 0.97 19.16 0.28
N SER A 11 1.87 19.12 1.25
CA SER A 11 1.52 18.95 2.66
C SER A 11 2.13 20.09 3.48
N GLY A 12 1.26 21.02 3.91
CA GLY A 12 1.67 22.27 4.55
C GLY A 12 2.56 23.11 3.63
N ARG A 13 3.80 23.38 4.06
CA ARG A 13 4.80 24.12 3.28
C ARG A 13 5.71 23.24 2.44
N ARG A 14 5.59 21.91 2.52
CA ARG A 14 6.44 20.96 1.80
C ARG A 14 5.71 20.43 0.57
N GLN A 15 6.49 20.19 -0.48
CA GLN A 15 6.05 19.50 -1.69
C GLN A 15 6.72 18.13 -1.73
N PHE A 16 5.95 17.12 -2.11
CA PHE A 16 6.39 15.74 -2.23
C PHE A 16 6.07 15.24 -3.62
N ARG A 17 7.01 14.54 -4.24
CA ARG A 17 6.80 13.84 -5.51
C ARG A 17 6.69 12.35 -5.20
N PHE A 18 5.53 11.78 -5.45
CA PHE A 18 5.25 10.36 -5.32
C PHE A 18 5.44 9.64 -6.65
N GLU A 19 6.17 8.54 -6.64
CA GLU A 19 6.39 7.68 -7.79
C GLU A 19 5.83 6.30 -7.48
N LEU A 20 4.71 5.94 -8.10
CA LEU A 20 4.03 4.66 -7.88
C LEU A 20 4.41 3.67 -8.98
N SER A 21 4.99 2.54 -8.59
CA SER A 21 5.33 1.43 -9.49
C SER A 21 4.50 0.20 -9.14
N ASP A 22 3.84 -0.39 -10.12
CA ASP A 22 3.10 -1.65 -10.00
C ASP A 22 4.00 -2.84 -10.41
N THR A 23 3.68 -4.03 -9.93
CA THR A 23 4.35 -5.29 -10.27
C THR A 23 4.26 -5.65 -11.75
N SER A 24 3.28 -5.11 -12.47
CA SER A 24 3.10 -5.28 -13.91
C SER A 24 4.02 -4.37 -14.76
N SER A 25 4.93 -3.62 -14.13
CA SER A 25 5.92 -2.79 -14.80
C SER A 25 6.87 -3.60 -15.70
N PRO A 26 7.34 -3.05 -16.84
CA PRO A 26 8.44 -3.64 -17.61
C PRO A 26 9.72 -3.79 -16.79
N ASP A 27 9.94 -2.89 -15.84
CA ASP A 27 11.06 -2.96 -14.91
C ASP A 27 10.78 -3.95 -13.78
N ASN A 28 11.81 -4.71 -13.40
CA ASN A 28 11.69 -5.66 -12.30
C ASN A 28 11.49 -4.93 -10.98
N TRP A 29 10.29 -5.00 -10.40
CA TRP A 29 9.96 -4.35 -9.12
C TRP A 29 10.93 -4.68 -7.98
N ARG A 30 11.62 -5.82 -8.04
CA ARG A 30 12.62 -6.24 -7.04
C ARG A 30 13.88 -5.39 -7.03
N THR A 31 14.14 -4.61 -8.09
CA THR A 31 15.31 -3.73 -8.18
C THR A 31 15.03 -2.30 -7.72
N LEU A 32 13.81 -2.03 -7.24
CA LEU A 32 13.41 -0.72 -6.73
C LEU A 32 13.93 -0.50 -5.29
N ASP A 33 14.06 0.76 -4.87
CA ASP A 33 14.32 1.17 -3.47
C ASP A 33 13.10 1.97 -2.96
N PRO A 34 11.97 1.30 -2.65
CA PRO A 34 10.75 2.00 -2.27
C PRO A 34 10.83 2.57 -0.85
N ASN A 35 10.19 3.73 -0.65
CA ASN A 35 9.94 4.32 0.66
C ASN A 35 8.72 3.73 1.37
N ALA A 36 7.83 3.05 0.64
CA ALA A 36 6.72 2.28 1.18
C ALA A 36 6.32 1.17 0.22
N ILE A 37 5.80 0.07 0.77
CA ILE A 37 5.25 -1.04 0.01
C ILE A 37 3.77 -1.16 0.31
N VAL A 38 2.96 -1.17 -0.74
CA VAL A 38 1.52 -1.38 -0.64
C VAL A 38 1.22 -2.79 -1.12
N ILE A 39 0.67 -3.64 -0.25
CA ILE A 39 0.20 -4.97 -0.64
C ILE A 39 -1.32 -4.95 -0.65
N CYS A 40 -1.90 -5.30 -1.80
CA CYS A 40 -3.31 -5.18 -2.05
C CYS A 40 -4.03 -6.54 -1.96
N TYR A 41 -5.32 -6.50 -1.62
CA TYR A 41 -6.22 -7.64 -1.79
C TYR A 41 -7.59 -7.17 -2.31
N ASP A 42 -8.33 -8.08 -2.91
CA ASP A 42 -9.70 -7.85 -3.38
C ASP A 42 -10.67 -8.28 -2.28
N ILE A 43 -11.47 -7.34 -1.76
CA ILE A 43 -12.43 -7.59 -0.68
C ILE A 43 -13.48 -8.65 -1.06
N SER A 44 -13.77 -8.81 -2.35
CA SER A 44 -14.69 -9.84 -2.85
C SER A 44 -14.06 -11.23 -2.98
N GLN A 45 -12.74 -11.37 -2.84
CA GLN A 45 -12.02 -12.63 -3.08
C GLN A 45 -11.14 -13.01 -1.89
N ARG A 46 -11.64 -13.89 -1.02
CA ARG A 46 -10.91 -14.37 0.18
C ARG A 46 -9.54 -14.98 -0.12
N LEU A 47 -9.38 -15.64 -1.26
CA LEU A 47 -8.09 -16.19 -1.65
C LEU A 47 -7.02 -15.10 -1.83
N SER A 48 -7.40 -13.89 -2.25
CA SER A 48 -6.46 -12.77 -2.37
C SER A 48 -5.92 -12.31 -1.01
N LEU A 49 -6.78 -12.26 0.03
CA LEU A 49 -6.36 -11.96 1.41
C LEU A 49 -5.42 -13.05 1.97
N ILE A 50 -5.69 -14.32 1.66
CA ILE A 50 -4.83 -15.44 2.05
C ILE A 50 -3.46 -15.32 1.36
N ASN A 51 -3.44 -15.04 0.06
CA ASN A 51 -2.22 -14.92 -0.74
C ASN A 51 -1.38 -13.70 -0.34
N MET A 52 -2.02 -12.59 0.04
CA MET A 52 -1.34 -11.42 0.61
C MET A 52 -0.40 -11.81 1.76
N LYS A 53 -0.89 -12.60 2.72
CA LYS A 53 -0.09 -13.06 3.87
C LYS A 53 0.87 -14.19 3.50
N ARG A 54 0.42 -15.18 2.73
CA ARG A 54 1.16 -16.44 2.50
C ARG A 54 2.18 -16.38 1.37
N TYR A 55 2.00 -15.45 0.43
CA TYR A 55 2.83 -15.37 -0.77
C TYR A 55 3.47 -13.98 -0.88
N TRP A 56 2.68 -12.92 -0.95
CA TRP A 56 3.20 -11.58 -1.24
C TRP A 56 4.13 -11.03 -0.15
N LEU A 57 3.75 -11.16 1.12
CA LEU A 57 4.61 -10.72 2.22
C LEU A 57 5.98 -11.46 2.24
N PRO A 58 6.05 -12.80 2.14
CA PRO A 58 7.33 -13.49 1.98
C PRO A 58 8.15 -13.03 0.76
N GLU A 59 7.52 -12.82 -0.38
CA GLU A 59 8.23 -12.39 -1.60
C GLU A 59 8.79 -10.96 -1.46
N VAL A 60 8.02 -10.05 -0.86
CA VAL A 60 8.48 -8.71 -0.48
C VAL A 60 9.70 -8.78 0.45
N LYS A 61 9.64 -9.60 1.51
CA LYS A 61 10.73 -9.75 2.47
C LYS A 61 12.01 -10.34 1.86
N LYS A 62 11.88 -11.17 0.82
CA LYS A 62 13.04 -11.69 0.07
C LYS A 62 13.61 -10.66 -0.91
N ALA A 63 12.76 -9.79 -1.45
CA ALA A 63 13.14 -8.85 -2.49
C ALA A 63 13.91 -7.63 -1.97
N PHE A 64 13.55 -7.10 -0.79
CA PHE A 64 14.14 -5.86 -0.28
C PHE A 64 14.99 -6.09 0.97
N GLU A 65 16.29 -5.77 0.87
CA GLU A 65 17.25 -5.93 1.98
C GLU A 65 16.87 -5.10 3.22
N ARG A 66 16.33 -3.90 2.99
CA ARG A 66 15.97 -2.95 4.05
C ARG A 66 14.50 -3.07 4.51
N ILE A 67 13.85 -4.21 4.28
CA ILE A 67 12.42 -4.41 4.54
C ILE A 67 12.00 -4.08 5.98
N ASP A 68 12.87 -4.28 6.96
CA ASP A 68 12.61 -3.93 8.37
C ASP A 68 12.46 -2.42 8.60
N THR A 69 12.84 -1.61 7.62
CA THR A 69 12.74 -0.14 7.62
C THR A 69 11.76 0.39 6.58
N ILE A 70 11.17 -0.46 5.73
CA ILE A 70 10.20 0.01 4.74
C ILE A 70 8.80 -0.22 5.30
N PRO A 71 7.97 0.82 5.48
CA PRO A 71 6.61 0.64 5.94
C PRO A 71 5.79 -0.19 4.96
N ILE A 72 5.02 -1.14 5.51
CA ILE A 72 4.10 -2.01 4.78
C ILE A 72 2.68 -1.52 4.99
N ILE A 73 2.00 -1.21 3.90
CA ILE A 73 0.60 -0.78 3.85
C ILE A 73 -0.23 -1.93 3.28
N VAL A 74 -1.28 -2.34 3.98
CA VAL A 74 -2.28 -3.26 3.44
C VAL A 74 -3.46 -2.45 2.88
N LEU A 75 -3.81 -2.69 1.62
CA LEU A 75 -4.90 -2.00 0.94
C LEU A 75 -5.98 -2.97 0.44
N GLY A 76 -7.17 -2.89 1.03
CA GLY A 76 -8.37 -3.58 0.55
C GLY A 76 -9.03 -2.82 -0.60
N LEU A 77 -9.04 -3.43 -1.78
CA LEU A 77 -9.65 -2.88 -2.99
C LEU A 77 -11.08 -3.37 -3.16
N LYS A 78 -11.82 -2.68 -4.04
CA LYS A 78 -13.20 -3.03 -4.44
C LYS A 78 -14.16 -3.13 -3.26
N ARG A 79 -14.05 -2.19 -2.31
CA ARG A 79 -14.89 -2.14 -1.10
C ARG A 79 -16.39 -2.17 -1.40
N ASP A 80 -16.81 -1.61 -2.52
CA ASP A 80 -18.19 -1.62 -3.03
C ASP A 80 -18.75 -3.03 -3.26
N LEU A 81 -17.89 -4.02 -3.53
CA LEU A 81 -18.29 -5.41 -3.73
C LEU A 81 -18.51 -6.16 -2.42
N ARG A 82 -18.33 -5.52 -1.25
CA ARG A 82 -18.64 -6.12 0.04
C ARG A 82 -20.14 -6.40 0.14
N SER A 83 -20.53 -7.62 -0.18
CA SER A 83 -21.91 -8.08 -0.14
C SER A 83 -22.18 -8.83 1.15
N THR A 84 -23.16 -8.39 1.92
CA THR A 84 -23.71 -9.15 3.07
C THR A 84 -24.52 -10.37 2.64
N LYS A 85 -24.81 -10.52 1.34
CA LYS A 85 -25.64 -11.59 0.79
C LYS A 85 -24.82 -12.80 0.32
N ASP A 86 -23.50 -12.68 0.17
CA ASP A 86 -22.62 -13.79 -0.16
C ASP A 86 -21.92 -14.31 1.11
N PRO A 87 -22.32 -15.48 1.64
CA PRO A 87 -21.71 -16.05 2.84
C PRO A 87 -20.24 -16.44 2.64
N ASN A 88 -19.76 -16.65 1.41
CA ASN A 88 -18.36 -16.99 1.13
C ASN A 88 -17.49 -15.77 0.75
N GLY A 89 -18.12 -14.69 0.26
CA GLY A 89 -17.46 -13.45 -0.16
C GLY A 89 -17.30 -12.40 0.95
N LEU A 90 -17.91 -12.62 2.13
CA LEU A 90 -17.89 -11.62 3.20
C LEU A 90 -16.55 -11.60 3.94
N ILE A 91 -15.55 -10.87 3.40
CA ILE A 91 -14.39 -10.43 4.18
C ILE A 91 -14.83 -9.22 5.00
N VAL A 92 -15.03 -9.43 6.30
CA VAL A 92 -15.36 -8.34 7.23
C VAL A 92 -14.12 -7.50 7.52
N PRO A 93 -14.25 -6.18 7.74
CA PRO A 93 -13.10 -5.31 8.03
C PRO A 93 -12.21 -5.84 9.16
N ASN A 94 -12.81 -6.37 10.22
CA ASN A 94 -12.07 -6.87 11.37
C ASN A 94 -11.18 -8.07 11.04
N GLU A 95 -11.60 -8.95 10.13
CA GLU A 95 -10.81 -10.11 9.70
C GLU A 95 -9.59 -9.66 8.90
N ALA A 96 -9.79 -8.78 7.91
CA ALA A 96 -8.69 -8.24 7.12
C ALA A 96 -7.74 -7.39 7.98
N TYR A 97 -8.26 -6.63 8.93
CA TYR A 97 -7.46 -5.89 9.90
C TYR A 97 -6.62 -6.81 10.78
N GLN A 98 -7.19 -7.92 11.28
CA GLN A 98 -6.43 -8.93 12.03
C GLN A 98 -5.29 -9.52 11.18
N VAL A 99 -5.56 -9.86 9.92
CA VAL A 99 -4.52 -10.35 9.00
C VAL A 99 -3.43 -9.29 8.81
N ALA A 100 -3.78 -8.02 8.66
CA ALA A 100 -2.82 -6.92 8.56
C ALA A 100 -1.96 -6.79 9.84
N GLN A 101 -2.56 -6.95 11.02
CA GLN A 101 -1.83 -6.97 12.30
C GLN A 101 -0.86 -8.16 12.38
N GLU A 102 -1.28 -9.35 11.97
CA GLU A 102 -0.42 -10.54 11.93
C GLU A 102 0.76 -10.36 10.96
N MET A 103 0.55 -9.63 9.87
CA MET A 103 1.59 -9.24 8.92
C MET A 103 2.53 -8.15 9.45
N ARG A 104 2.18 -7.51 10.58
CA ARG A 104 2.84 -6.31 11.13
C ARG A 104 2.85 -5.15 10.14
N ALA A 105 1.75 -4.98 9.41
CA ALA A 105 1.58 -3.82 8.54
C ALA A 105 1.47 -2.53 9.37
N ASP A 106 2.12 -1.47 8.91
CA ASP A 106 2.11 -0.14 9.52
C ASP A 106 0.76 0.58 9.32
N ARG A 107 0.05 0.21 8.25
CA ARG A 107 -1.25 0.78 7.92
C ARG A 107 -2.16 -0.25 7.27
N TYR A 108 -3.45 -0.19 7.62
CA TYR A 108 -4.52 -0.89 6.94
C TYR A 108 -5.51 0.14 6.38
N ILE A 109 -5.87 0.00 5.12
CA ILE A 109 -6.70 0.92 4.35
C ILE A 109 -7.69 0.12 3.51
N GLU A 110 -8.89 0.65 3.27
CA GLU A 110 -9.79 0.13 2.23
C GLU A 110 -10.30 1.27 1.35
N CYS A 111 -10.54 1.01 0.07
CA CYS A 111 -11.22 1.94 -0.83
C CYS A 111 -12.02 1.24 -1.92
N SER A 112 -12.89 2.01 -2.57
CA SER A 112 -13.48 1.64 -3.85
C SER A 112 -13.06 2.65 -4.90
N ALA A 113 -12.33 2.18 -5.92
CA ALA A 113 -12.04 2.99 -7.10
C ALA A 113 -13.29 3.24 -7.95
N VAL A 114 -14.30 2.35 -7.89
CA VAL A 114 -15.54 2.44 -8.68
C VAL A 114 -16.47 3.52 -8.12
N THR A 115 -16.69 3.53 -6.81
CA THR A 115 -17.59 4.50 -6.17
C THR A 115 -16.87 5.75 -5.68
N GLY A 116 -15.54 5.73 -5.64
CA GLY A 116 -14.70 6.76 -5.02
C GLY A 116 -14.69 6.72 -3.49
N GLU A 117 -15.39 5.75 -2.90
CA GLU A 117 -15.50 5.64 -1.44
C GLU A 117 -14.12 5.44 -0.81
N LEU A 118 -13.79 6.29 0.18
CA LEU A 118 -12.52 6.34 0.90
C LEU A 118 -11.28 6.54 0.02
N LEU A 119 -11.40 6.77 -1.30
CA LEU A 119 -10.25 6.83 -2.20
C LEU A 119 -9.28 7.96 -1.84
N GLN A 120 -9.80 9.15 -1.53
CA GLN A 120 -8.98 10.29 -1.11
C GLN A 120 -8.27 10.01 0.23
N LEU A 121 -9.00 9.48 1.22
CA LEU A 121 -8.45 9.15 2.53
C LEU A 121 -7.38 8.06 2.42
N ALA A 122 -7.62 7.04 1.58
CA ALA A 122 -6.66 5.98 1.29
C ALA A 122 -5.36 6.53 0.69
N PHE A 123 -5.47 7.44 -0.28
CA PHE A 123 -4.31 8.09 -0.89
C PHE A 123 -3.56 8.97 0.12
N GLU A 124 -4.27 9.72 0.96
CA GLU A 124 -3.67 10.53 2.02
C GLU A 124 -2.93 9.68 3.06
N ASP A 125 -3.50 8.57 3.50
CA ASP A 125 -2.87 7.65 4.46
C ASP A 125 -1.65 6.94 3.86
N LEU A 126 -1.70 6.58 2.58
CA LEU A 126 -0.54 6.08 1.83
C LEU A 126 0.58 7.12 1.83
N CYS A 127 0.27 8.37 1.45
CA CYS A 127 1.24 9.46 1.41
C CYS A 127 1.86 9.70 2.79
N LYS A 128 1.02 9.82 3.83
CA LYS A 128 1.48 10.03 5.22
C LYS A 128 2.38 8.91 5.71
N THR A 129 2.03 7.66 5.38
CA THR A 129 2.81 6.49 5.80
C THR A 129 4.16 6.44 5.09
N ALA A 130 4.22 6.78 3.80
CA ALA A 130 5.46 6.82 3.04
C ALA A 130 6.38 8.01 3.39
N ILE A 131 5.82 9.12 3.89
CA ILE A 131 6.58 10.29 4.38
C ILE A 131 7.04 10.10 5.84
N ALA A 132 6.42 9.19 6.60
CA ALA A 132 6.67 9.06 8.03
C ALA A 132 8.17 8.79 8.28
N PRO A 133 8.87 9.63 9.07
CA PRO A 133 10.27 9.40 9.33
C PRO A 133 10.41 8.10 10.11
N LEU A 134 11.22 7.19 9.59
CA LEU A 134 11.77 6.10 10.39
C LEU A 134 12.34 6.68 11.69
N PRO A 135 12.11 6.07 12.86
CA PRO A 135 12.66 6.56 14.11
C PRO A 135 14.18 6.73 13.95
N GLY A 136 14.65 7.98 13.88
CA GLY A 136 16.05 8.33 13.69
C GLY A 136 16.39 9.30 12.56
N THR A 137 15.48 9.60 11.61
CA THR A 137 15.82 10.44 10.44
C THR A 137 15.05 11.76 10.45
N MET A 138 15.58 12.78 11.15
CA MET A 138 15.13 14.17 10.95
C MET A 138 15.99 14.81 9.85
N GLY A 139 15.42 15.00 8.66
CA GLY A 139 16.12 15.56 7.49
C GLY A 139 15.36 16.69 6.79
N SER A 140 16.12 17.72 6.42
CA SER A 140 15.83 19.06 5.85
C SER A 140 14.65 19.26 4.89
N ALA A 141 14.12 20.50 4.92
CA ALA A 141 13.13 21.05 4.01
C ALA A 141 13.69 21.23 2.58
N GLY A 142 13.57 20.18 1.77
CA GLY A 142 13.73 20.20 0.31
C GLY A 142 12.58 19.43 -0.34
N LEU A 143 12.50 19.46 -1.68
CA LEU A 143 11.60 18.57 -2.43
C LEU A 143 12.07 17.12 -2.17
N MET A 144 11.24 16.32 -1.50
CA MET A 144 11.54 14.92 -1.23
C MET A 144 10.85 14.06 -2.31
N SER A 145 11.64 13.26 -3.02
CA SER A 145 11.12 12.20 -3.89
C SER A 145 10.78 10.98 -3.03
N ILE A 146 9.61 10.40 -3.24
CA ILE A 146 9.09 9.27 -2.47
C ILE A 146 8.60 8.20 -3.44
N GLY A 147 9.31 7.07 -3.49
CA GLY A 147 8.91 5.89 -4.26
C GLY A 147 7.96 5.00 -3.47
N CYS A 148 6.85 4.60 -4.07
CA CYS A 148 5.91 3.61 -3.52
C CYS A 148 5.80 2.44 -4.49
N SER A 149 6.06 1.22 -4.01
CA SER A 149 5.81 0.01 -4.81
C SER A 149 4.46 -0.58 -4.43
N VAL A 150 3.59 -0.78 -5.41
CA VAL A 150 2.28 -1.42 -5.26
C VAL A 150 2.37 -2.87 -5.75
N MET A 151 1.87 -3.79 -4.94
CA MET A 151 1.88 -5.24 -5.17
C MET A 151 0.52 -5.87 -4.90
#